data_AF-A0A2I0TMP8-F1
#
_entry.id   AF-A0A2I0TMP8-F1
#
_cell.length_a   1.000
_cell.length_b   1.000
_cell.length_c   1.000
_cell.angle_alpha   90.00
_cell.angle_beta   90.00
_cell.angle_gamma   90.00
#
_symmetry.space_group_name_H-M   'P 1'
#
loop_
_entity.id
_entity.type
_entity.pdbx_description
1 polymer ?
#
loop_
_entity_poly.entity_id
_entity_poly.type
_entity_poly.pdbx_seq_one_letter_code
_entity_poly.pdbx_strand_id
1 'polypeptide(L)'
;MASALDTNMRFKFSILALFLQVIIIVLFGIFVEYDHTDGSEALYPIFQDVHVMIFIGFGFLMTFLKKYGFSSVGITMLIAAFGLQWGTLMQGFWHMEGGKIYVDVKSSCSVYLCQYEQAQLNDSEEFAPVVGGSAHWFSLVSREVLIQNATLAGGVAVGTCADLSIPPFVAMCIGSLAGIISVLGFHFLTPLLASKLNIQDTCGVHNLHGLPGILGGIAGIVVTAVKEEVSISRTVQKYSILSELYQIPEEEKPHEIHSNNYDEHRFEDTM
;
A
#
# COMPACT_ATOMS: atom_id res chain seq x y z
N MET A 1 3.79 26.96 -35.35
CA MET A 1 4.36 26.43 -34.09
C MET A 1 3.29 26.59 -33.01
N ALA A 2 2.78 25.49 -32.46
CA ALA A 2 1.90 25.56 -31.30
C ALA A 2 2.68 26.17 -30.13
N SER A 3 2.13 27.22 -29.54
CA SER A 3 2.71 27.89 -28.37
C SER A 3 2.70 26.90 -27.20
N ALA A 4 3.89 26.48 -26.76
CA ALA A 4 4.08 25.68 -25.54
C ALA A 4 3.68 26.43 -24.25
N LEU A 5 3.09 27.63 -24.37
CA LEU A 5 2.74 28.54 -23.28
C LEU A 5 1.24 28.82 -23.20
N ASP A 6 0.40 28.24 -24.07
CA ASP A 6 -1.05 28.38 -23.97
C ASP A 6 -1.65 27.30 -23.05
N THR A 7 -1.60 27.57 -21.75
CA THR A 7 -2.13 26.71 -20.66
C THR A 7 -3.62 26.93 -20.43
N ASN A 8 -4.41 27.17 -21.48
CA ASN A 8 -5.87 27.13 -21.38
C ASN A 8 -6.36 25.67 -21.26
N MET A 9 -6.01 25.05 -20.12
CA MET A 9 -6.30 23.66 -19.78
C MET A 9 -7.71 23.47 -19.23
N ARG A 10 -8.42 24.55 -18.93
CA ARG A 10 -9.73 24.49 -18.27
C ARG A 10 -10.75 23.67 -19.08
N PHE A 11 -10.77 23.85 -20.39
CA PHE A 11 -11.61 23.05 -21.30
C PHE A 11 -10.99 21.69 -21.64
N LYS A 12 -9.68 21.63 -21.88
CA LYS A 12 -8.99 20.38 -22.26
C LYS A 12 -9.08 19.32 -21.16
N PHE A 13 -8.91 19.74 -19.90
CA PHE A 13 -8.99 18.89 -18.73
C PHE A 13 -10.43 18.39 -18.49
N SER A 14 -11.42 19.28 -18.54
CA SER A 14 -12.83 18.86 -18.40
C SER A 14 -13.27 17.89 -19.50
N ILE A 15 -12.87 18.14 -20.75
CA ILE A 15 -13.18 17.23 -21.87
C ILE A 15 -12.50 15.87 -21.66
N LEU A 16 -11.24 15.85 -21.26
CA LEU A 16 -10.50 14.61 -20.97
C LEU A 16 -11.15 13.82 -19.82
N ALA A 17 -11.48 14.49 -18.72
CA ALA A 17 -12.11 13.84 -17.56
C ALA A 17 -13.47 13.25 -17.90
N LEU A 18 -14.32 13.98 -18.64
CA LEU A 18 -15.62 13.47 -19.09
C LEU A 18 -15.47 12.29 -20.05
N PHE A 19 -14.52 12.35 -20.98
CA PHE A 19 -14.24 11.26 -21.91
C PHE A 19 -13.79 9.99 -21.17
N LEU A 20 -12.85 10.12 -20.23
CA LEU A 20 -12.38 9.01 -19.41
C LEU A 20 -13.53 8.44 -18.54
N GLN A 21 -14.39 9.30 -17.97
CA GLN A 21 -15.53 8.85 -17.18
C GLN A 21 -16.53 8.05 -18.02
N VAL A 22 -16.83 8.49 -19.24
CA VAL A 22 -17.73 7.77 -20.14
C VAL A 22 -17.17 6.39 -20.51
N ILE A 23 -15.86 6.32 -20.80
CA ILE A 23 -15.19 5.04 -21.07
C ILE A 23 -15.34 4.09 -19.89
N ILE A 24 -15.05 4.56 -18.67
CA ILE A 24 -15.17 3.73 -17.47
C ILE A 24 -16.62 3.25 -17.27
N ILE A 25 -17.61 4.14 -17.42
CA ILE A 25 -19.02 3.75 -17.26
C ILE A 25 -19.40 2.64 -18.25
N VAL A 26 -18.97 2.75 -19.51
CA VAL A 26 -19.23 1.71 -20.52
C VAL A 26 -18.54 0.40 -20.16
N LEU A 27 -17.28 0.44 -19.71
CA LEU A 27 -16.55 -0.75 -19.28
C LEU A 27 -17.19 -1.42 -18.08
N PHE A 28 -17.60 -0.65 -17.07
CA PHE A 28 -18.33 -1.16 -15.91
C PHE A 28 -19.66 -1.81 -16.32
N GLY A 29 -20.45 -1.17 -17.18
CA GLY A 29 -21.73 -1.72 -17.64
C GLY A 29 -21.60 -3.03 -18.42
N ILE A 30 -20.46 -3.26 -19.10
CA ILE A 30 -20.20 -4.50 -19.87
C ILE A 30 -19.63 -5.60 -18.97
N PHE A 31 -18.62 -5.27 -18.17
CA PHE A 31 -17.79 -6.27 -17.49
C PHE A 31 -18.11 -6.47 -16.01
N VAL A 32 -18.68 -5.48 -15.31
CA VAL A 32 -18.84 -5.53 -13.84
C VAL A 32 -20.24 -6.02 -13.45
N GLU A 33 -20.29 -6.95 -12.50
CA GLU A 33 -21.51 -7.50 -11.90
C GLU A 33 -21.33 -7.60 -10.38
N TYR A 34 -22.40 -7.42 -9.62
CA TYR A 34 -22.34 -7.50 -8.16
C TYR A 34 -22.57 -8.93 -7.70
N ASP A 35 -21.70 -9.42 -6.82
CA ASP A 35 -21.99 -10.66 -6.10
C ASP A 35 -22.94 -10.36 -4.92
N HIS A 36 -23.93 -11.22 -4.71
CA HIS A 36 -24.95 -11.10 -3.68
C HIS A 36 -24.69 -12.04 -2.49
N THR A 37 -23.43 -12.43 -2.27
CA THR A 37 -23.06 -13.29 -1.14
C THR A 37 -23.11 -12.50 0.17
N ASP A 38 -23.94 -12.95 1.12
CA ASP A 38 -24.24 -12.28 2.41
C ASP A 38 -23.06 -12.21 3.43
N GLY A 39 -21.81 -12.42 2.98
CA GLY A 39 -20.61 -12.45 3.82
C GLY A 39 -19.96 -11.08 4.07
N SER A 40 -20.49 -10.02 3.48
CA SER A 40 -19.78 -8.74 3.32
C SER A 40 -19.95 -7.76 4.48
N GLU A 41 -20.84 -8.04 5.45
CA GLU A 41 -21.13 -7.13 6.56
C GLU A 41 -19.93 -6.92 7.50
N ALA A 42 -19.10 -7.95 7.71
CA ALA A 42 -17.94 -7.88 8.60
C ALA A 42 -16.80 -7.00 8.06
N LEU A 43 -16.73 -6.81 6.73
CA LEU A 43 -15.66 -6.05 6.08
C LEU A 43 -16.04 -4.58 5.83
N TYR A 44 -17.32 -4.25 5.90
CA TYR A 44 -17.83 -2.90 5.66
C TYR A 44 -17.23 -1.82 6.57
N PRO A 45 -16.99 -2.06 7.89
CA PRO A 45 -16.33 -1.08 8.75
C PRO A 45 -14.89 -0.75 8.29
N ILE A 46 -14.13 -1.77 7.90
CA ILE A 46 -12.76 -1.59 7.39
C ILE A 46 -12.77 -0.82 6.07
N PHE A 47 -13.72 -1.16 5.19
CA PHE A 47 -13.94 -0.41 3.95
C PHE A 47 -14.22 1.08 4.22
N GLN A 48 -15.06 1.38 5.20
CA GLN A 48 -15.39 2.76 5.57
C GLN A 48 -14.17 3.51 6.12
N ASP A 49 -13.37 2.88 6.98
CA ASP A 49 -12.17 3.50 7.54
C ASP A 49 -11.16 3.87 6.44
N VAL A 50 -10.91 2.95 5.50
CA VAL A 50 -10.01 3.21 4.37
C VAL A 50 -10.57 4.29 3.43
N HIS A 51 -11.88 4.26 3.16
CA HIS A 51 -12.55 5.27 2.34
C HIS A 51 -12.40 6.67 2.94
N VAL A 52 -12.62 6.81 4.26
CA VAL A 52 -12.44 8.08 4.97
C VAL A 52 -10.98 8.51 4.95
N MET A 53 -10.03 7.58 5.09
CA MET A 53 -8.59 7.91 5.04
C MET A 53 -8.15 8.44 3.68
N ILE A 54 -8.69 7.90 2.58
CA ILE A 54 -8.36 8.37 1.22
C ILE A 54 -8.96 9.75 0.94
N PHE A 55 -10.28 9.90 1.15
CA PHE A 55 -10.99 11.11 0.72
C PHE A 55 -10.91 12.25 1.73
N ILE A 56 -10.99 11.95 3.03
CA ILE A 56 -10.95 12.96 4.10
C ILE A 56 -9.53 13.06 4.68
N GLY A 57 -8.86 11.93 4.92
CA GLY A 57 -7.50 11.92 5.48
C GLY A 57 -6.51 12.67 4.59
N PHE A 58 -6.15 12.10 3.44
CA PHE A 58 -5.19 12.72 2.51
C PHE A 58 -5.73 13.98 1.83
N GLY A 59 -7.02 13.99 1.47
CA GLY A 59 -7.67 15.16 0.88
C GLY A 59 -7.51 16.42 1.74
N PHE A 60 -7.68 16.33 3.07
CA PHE A 60 -7.47 17.48 3.96
C PHE A 60 -6.03 17.65 4.43
N LEU A 61 -5.19 16.59 4.44
CA LEU A 61 -3.77 16.72 4.77
C LEU A 61 -3.06 17.71 3.83
N MET A 62 -3.42 17.75 2.54
CA MET A 62 -2.81 18.68 1.58
C MET A 62 -3.28 20.15 1.74
N THR A 63 -4.28 20.42 2.59
CA THR A 63 -4.83 21.79 2.77
C THR A 63 -3.92 22.73 3.56
N PHE A 64 -2.84 22.23 4.18
CA PHE A 64 -1.88 23.07 4.91
C PHE A 64 -1.19 24.11 4.00
N LEU A 65 -1.27 23.98 2.67
CA LEU A 65 -0.76 24.95 1.72
C LEU A 65 -1.69 26.16 1.58
N LYS A 66 -1.29 27.26 2.26
CA LYS A 66 -2.01 28.55 2.38
C LYS A 66 -2.47 29.20 1.07
N LYS A 67 -1.98 28.78 -0.10
CA LYS A 67 -2.31 29.34 -1.43
C LYS A 67 -2.95 28.35 -2.41
N TYR A 68 -3.00 27.05 -2.09
CA TYR A 68 -3.46 26.00 -3.02
C TYR A 68 -4.42 24.96 -2.39
N GLY A 69 -4.77 25.07 -1.11
CA GLY A 69 -5.58 24.06 -0.42
C GLY A 69 -6.89 23.66 -1.13
N PHE A 70 -7.64 24.60 -1.69
CA PHE A 70 -8.89 24.27 -2.41
C PHE A 70 -8.67 23.54 -3.74
N SER A 71 -7.58 23.85 -4.47
CA SER A 71 -7.28 23.18 -5.75
C SER A 71 -6.70 21.79 -5.50
N SER A 72 -5.89 21.66 -4.46
CA SER A 72 -5.23 20.41 -4.07
C SER A 72 -6.22 19.34 -3.62
N VAL A 73 -7.13 19.68 -2.70
CA VAL A 73 -8.22 18.77 -2.30
C VAL A 73 -9.01 18.30 -3.51
N GLY A 74 -9.35 19.23 -4.43
CA GLY A 74 -10.16 18.92 -5.60
C GLY A 74 -9.48 17.98 -6.60
N ILE A 75 -8.18 18.18 -6.86
CA ILE A 75 -7.41 17.32 -7.77
C ILE A 75 -7.18 15.95 -7.14
N THR A 76 -6.84 15.90 -5.85
CA THR A 76 -6.64 14.65 -5.10
C THR A 76 -7.91 13.82 -5.03
N MET A 77 -9.06 14.43 -4.73
CA MET A 77 -10.35 13.73 -4.75
C MET A 77 -10.69 13.20 -6.15
N LEU A 78 -10.34 13.94 -7.20
CA LEU A 78 -10.60 13.51 -8.57
C LEU A 78 -9.71 12.32 -8.97
N ILE A 79 -8.42 12.37 -8.65
CA ILE A 79 -7.48 11.26 -8.92
C ILE A 79 -7.87 10.03 -8.12
N ALA A 80 -8.24 10.18 -6.84
CA ALA A 80 -8.72 9.09 -6.02
C ALA A 80 -10.00 8.45 -6.59
N ALA A 81 -11.00 9.26 -6.96
CA ALA A 81 -12.24 8.75 -7.54
C ALA A 81 -12.02 7.98 -8.85
N PHE A 82 -11.17 8.51 -9.74
CA PHE A 82 -10.85 7.84 -11.00
C PHE A 82 -9.99 6.59 -10.79
N GLY A 83 -9.00 6.68 -9.91
CA GLY A 83 -8.08 5.60 -9.61
C GLY A 83 -8.78 4.41 -8.95
N LEU A 84 -9.78 4.63 -8.09
CA LEU A 84 -10.61 3.55 -7.56
C LEU A 84 -11.38 2.83 -8.67
N GLN A 85 -12.02 3.58 -9.57
CA GLN A 85 -12.78 2.96 -10.69
C GLN A 85 -11.85 2.19 -11.63
N TRP A 86 -10.68 2.76 -11.94
CA TRP A 86 -9.67 2.10 -12.76
C TRP A 86 -9.09 0.86 -12.07
N GLY A 87 -8.80 0.94 -10.77
CA GLY A 87 -8.27 -0.15 -9.96
C GLY A 87 -9.22 -1.34 -9.90
N THR A 88 -10.52 -1.11 -9.76
CA THR A 88 -11.54 -2.18 -9.82
C THR A 88 -11.51 -2.90 -11.17
N LEU A 89 -11.36 -2.17 -12.28
CA LEU A 89 -11.24 -2.80 -13.60
C LEU A 89 -9.94 -3.60 -13.74
N MET A 90 -8.79 -3.01 -13.37
CA MET A 90 -7.50 -3.68 -13.52
C MET A 90 -7.39 -4.94 -12.64
N GLN A 91 -7.79 -4.84 -11.37
CA GLN A 91 -7.81 -5.99 -10.47
C GLN A 91 -8.87 -7.02 -10.90
N GLY A 92 -10.02 -6.54 -11.37
CA GLY A 92 -11.11 -7.37 -11.85
C GLY A 92 -10.77 -8.17 -13.11
N PHE A 93 -10.03 -7.58 -14.06
CA PHE A 93 -9.58 -8.29 -15.26
C PHE A 93 -8.65 -9.46 -14.92
N TRP A 94 -7.89 -9.38 -13.82
CA TRP A 94 -7.04 -10.47 -13.36
C TRP A 94 -7.83 -11.61 -12.70
N HIS A 95 -9.03 -11.34 -12.18
CA HIS A 95 -9.88 -12.31 -11.46
C HIS A 95 -11.20 -12.57 -12.21
N MET A 96 -11.19 -12.41 -13.52
CA MET A 96 -12.39 -12.49 -14.35
C MET A 96 -12.84 -13.95 -14.53
N GLU A 97 -14.09 -14.24 -14.19
CA GLU A 97 -14.71 -15.55 -14.37
C GLU A 97 -15.84 -15.45 -15.40
N GLY A 98 -15.76 -16.24 -16.48
CA GLY A 98 -16.81 -16.26 -17.51
C GLY A 98 -16.96 -14.94 -18.29
N GLY A 99 -15.93 -14.09 -18.31
CA GLY A 99 -15.98 -12.78 -18.98
C GLY A 99 -16.67 -11.68 -18.16
N LYS A 100 -16.97 -11.95 -16.88
CA LYS A 100 -17.54 -11.01 -15.92
C LYS A 100 -16.62 -10.83 -14.72
N ILE A 101 -16.65 -9.62 -14.17
CA ILE A 101 -15.92 -9.19 -12.98
C ILE A 101 -16.95 -9.10 -11.86
N TYR A 102 -16.92 -10.05 -10.94
CA TYR A 102 -17.76 -10.02 -9.75
C TYR A 102 -17.13 -9.11 -8.71
N VAL A 103 -17.83 -8.03 -8.36
CA VAL A 103 -17.37 -7.06 -7.37
C VAL A 103 -18.11 -7.30 -6.06
N ASP A 104 -17.32 -7.60 -5.03
CA ASP A 104 -17.72 -7.66 -3.62
C ASP A 104 -16.91 -6.65 -2.79
N VAL A 105 -17.35 -6.38 -1.56
CA VAL A 105 -16.66 -5.55 -0.56
C VAL A 105 -15.21 -6.01 -0.36
N LYS A 106 -14.92 -7.33 -0.45
CA LYS A 106 -13.54 -7.84 -0.38
C LYS A 106 -12.66 -7.32 -1.51
N SER A 107 -13.09 -7.48 -2.76
CA SER A 107 -12.38 -6.95 -3.92
C SER A 107 -12.27 -5.43 -3.87
N SER A 108 -13.33 -4.76 -3.42
CA SER A 108 -13.36 -3.30 -3.26
C SER A 108 -12.32 -2.87 -2.22
N CYS A 109 -12.26 -3.52 -1.05
CA CYS A 109 -11.26 -3.19 -0.03
C CYS A 109 -9.82 -3.33 -0.55
N SER A 110 -9.51 -4.36 -1.34
CA SER A 110 -8.19 -4.50 -1.96
C SER A 110 -7.84 -3.36 -2.92
N VAL A 111 -8.78 -2.93 -3.77
CA VAL A 111 -8.61 -1.76 -4.64
C VAL A 111 -8.38 -0.49 -3.83
N TYR A 112 -9.18 -0.31 -2.77
CA TYR A 112 -9.08 0.85 -1.89
C TYR A 112 -7.74 0.89 -1.16
N LEU A 113 -7.21 -0.25 -0.69
CA LEU A 113 -5.89 -0.32 -0.08
C LEU A 113 -4.76 0.00 -1.07
N CYS A 114 -4.86 -0.48 -2.32
CA CYS A 114 -3.91 -0.10 -3.38
C CYS A 114 -3.98 1.40 -3.68
N GLN A 115 -5.18 1.96 -3.78
CA GLN A 115 -5.37 3.39 -4.01
C GLN A 115 -4.93 4.23 -2.81
N TYR A 116 -5.08 3.72 -1.59
CA TYR A 116 -4.58 4.35 -0.37
C TYR A 116 -3.06 4.53 -0.43
N GLU A 117 -2.33 3.48 -0.83
CA GLU A 117 -0.87 3.55 -1.02
C GLU A 117 -0.50 4.56 -2.11
N GLN A 118 -1.24 4.60 -3.22
CA GLN A 118 -1.05 5.63 -4.27
C GLN A 118 -1.39 7.05 -3.79
N ALA A 119 -2.41 7.20 -2.94
CA ALA A 119 -2.79 8.50 -2.38
C ALA A 119 -1.73 9.03 -1.42
N GLN A 120 -1.07 8.15 -0.64
CA GLN A 120 0.12 8.52 0.14
C GLN A 120 1.26 9.03 -0.73
N LEU A 121 1.50 8.39 -1.88
CA LEU A 121 2.53 8.83 -2.83
C LEU A 121 2.20 10.20 -3.42
N ASN A 122 0.95 10.43 -3.83
CA ASN A 122 0.51 11.70 -4.43
C ASN A 122 0.54 12.88 -3.43
N ASP A 123 0.26 12.63 -2.15
CA ASP A 123 0.41 13.61 -1.06
C ASP A 123 1.82 14.19 -0.99
N SER A 124 2.82 13.38 -1.34
CA SER A 124 4.20 13.82 -1.36
C SER A 124 4.51 14.66 -2.62
N GLU A 125 3.91 14.37 -3.78
CA GLU A 125 4.13 15.06 -5.07
C GLU A 125 3.58 16.49 -5.15
N GLU A 126 2.43 16.76 -4.52
CA GLU A 126 1.81 18.09 -4.60
C GLU A 126 2.56 19.18 -3.80
N PHE A 127 3.49 18.78 -2.92
CA PHE A 127 4.39 19.71 -2.21
C PHE A 127 5.53 20.25 -3.09
N ALA A 128 5.86 19.60 -4.21
CA ALA A 128 7.03 19.90 -5.04
C ALA A 128 7.08 21.31 -5.68
N PRO A 129 5.97 21.91 -6.19
CA PRO A 129 6.06 23.19 -6.89
C PRO A 129 5.95 24.44 -5.99
N VAL A 130 5.81 24.31 -4.66
CA VAL A 130 5.39 25.43 -3.78
C VAL A 130 6.55 26.11 -3.02
N VAL A 131 7.77 25.58 -3.07
CA VAL A 131 8.84 26.07 -2.19
C VAL A 131 9.70 27.18 -2.83
N GLY A 132 9.09 28.36 -2.95
CA GLY A 132 9.76 29.63 -3.28
C GLY A 132 9.82 30.60 -2.09
N GLY A 133 10.17 30.11 -0.89
CA GLY A 133 10.13 30.88 0.35
C GLY A 133 11.43 30.83 1.18
N SER A 134 11.70 31.90 1.94
CA SER A 134 12.89 32.14 2.78
C SER A 134 13.35 30.93 3.62
N ALA A 135 14.67 30.81 3.86
CA ALA A 135 15.31 29.67 4.55
C ALA A 135 14.72 29.32 5.94
N HIS A 136 14.19 30.31 6.67
CA HIS A 136 13.51 30.07 7.95
C HIS A 136 12.13 29.41 7.80
N TRP A 137 11.42 29.75 6.72
CA TRP A 137 10.16 29.09 6.34
C TRP A 137 10.40 27.68 5.80
N PHE A 138 11.48 27.49 5.03
CA PHE A 138 11.91 26.16 4.57
C PHE A 138 12.19 25.24 5.76
N SER A 139 12.86 25.73 6.81
CA SER A 139 13.20 24.95 8.01
C SER A 139 11.97 24.54 8.84
N LEU A 140 10.95 25.40 8.95
CA LEU A 140 9.72 25.09 9.69
C LEU A 140 8.79 24.13 8.93
N VAL A 141 8.58 24.38 7.63
CA VAL A 141 7.79 23.48 6.76
C VAL A 141 8.46 22.11 6.62
N SER A 142 9.80 22.06 6.52
CA SER A 142 10.54 20.79 6.46
C SER A 142 10.40 19.96 7.73
N ARG A 143 10.17 20.58 8.90
CA ARG A 143 10.09 19.88 10.19
C ARG A 143 8.71 19.24 10.43
N GLU A 144 7.65 19.86 9.94
CA GLU A 144 6.29 19.28 9.97
C GLU A 144 6.17 18.10 8.98
N VAL A 145 6.69 18.27 7.77
CA VAL A 145 6.73 17.22 6.73
C VAL A 145 7.53 16.01 7.21
N LEU A 146 8.66 16.22 7.88
CA LEU A 146 9.47 15.13 8.46
C LEU A 146 8.69 14.31 9.49
N ILE A 147 7.90 14.95 10.35
CA ILE A 147 7.12 14.27 11.40
C ILE A 147 5.99 13.44 10.78
N GLN A 148 5.27 14.01 9.81
CA GLN A 148 4.20 13.31 9.10
C GLN A 148 4.75 12.11 8.33
N ASN A 149 5.83 12.30 7.57
CA ASN A 149 6.46 11.24 6.79
C ASN A 149 7.08 10.15 7.69
N ALA A 150 7.80 10.51 8.74
CA ALA A 150 8.38 9.52 9.66
C ALA A 150 7.31 8.64 10.33
N THR A 151 6.14 9.21 10.62
CA THR A 151 5.02 8.46 11.22
C THR A 151 4.38 7.50 10.22
N LEU A 152 4.20 7.94 8.97
CA LEU A 152 3.63 7.13 7.89
C LEU A 152 4.56 5.97 7.47
N ALA A 153 5.89 6.17 7.53
CA ALA A 153 6.89 5.13 7.26
C ALA A 153 6.70 3.87 8.14
N GLY A 154 6.23 4.03 9.37
CA GLY A 154 5.92 2.91 10.25
C GLY A 154 4.78 2.04 9.72
N GLY A 155 3.74 2.66 9.15
CA GLY A 155 2.64 1.95 8.50
C GLY A 155 3.09 1.17 7.26
N VAL A 156 3.94 1.78 6.42
CA VAL A 156 4.52 1.13 5.24
C VAL A 156 5.34 -0.11 5.63
N ALA A 157 6.19 0.01 6.66
CA ALA A 157 7.04 -1.11 7.08
C ALA A 157 6.25 -2.28 7.70
N VAL A 158 5.20 -1.99 8.48
CA VAL A 158 4.39 -3.04 9.12
C VAL A 158 3.37 -3.67 8.15
N GLY A 159 3.04 -3.01 7.03
CA GLY A 159 2.03 -3.46 6.07
C GLY A 159 2.23 -4.90 5.59
N THR A 160 3.47 -5.28 5.25
CA THR A 160 3.81 -6.66 4.80
C THR A 160 3.57 -7.74 5.87
N CYS A 161 3.59 -7.35 7.14
CA CYS A 161 3.37 -8.23 8.29
C CYS A 161 1.98 -8.08 8.88
N ALA A 162 1.09 -7.25 8.31
CA ALA A 162 -0.18 -6.90 8.93
C ALA A 162 -1.09 -8.12 9.12
N ASP A 163 -1.05 -9.08 8.19
CA ASP A 163 -1.79 -10.33 8.27
C ASP A 163 -1.11 -11.38 9.16
N LEU A 164 0.16 -11.14 9.53
CA LEU A 164 0.90 -11.98 10.45
C LEU A 164 0.60 -11.50 11.87
N SER A 165 0.04 -12.37 12.72
CA SER A 165 -0.13 -12.09 14.15
C SER A 165 1.23 -11.92 14.86
N ILE A 166 1.84 -10.75 14.72
CA ILE A 166 3.12 -10.37 15.34
C ILE A 166 2.89 -9.87 16.76
N PRO A 167 3.82 -10.13 17.70
CA PRO A 167 3.76 -9.51 19.01
C PRO A 167 3.79 -7.98 18.90
N PRO A 168 3.00 -7.22 19.70
CA PRO A 168 2.98 -5.76 19.65
C PRO A 168 4.37 -5.11 19.83
N PHE A 169 5.25 -5.74 20.60
CA PHE A 169 6.64 -5.32 20.76
C PHE A 169 7.40 -5.31 19.42
N VAL A 170 7.24 -6.35 18.60
CA VAL A 170 7.89 -6.46 17.29
C VAL A 170 7.37 -5.40 16.33
N ALA A 171 6.04 -5.16 16.32
CA ALA A 171 5.43 -4.11 15.52
C ALA A 171 5.98 -2.71 15.89
N MET A 172 6.09 -2.41 17.19
CA MET A 172 6.67 -1.15 17.67
C MET A 172 8.15 -0.99 17.26
N CYS A 173 8.95 -2.05 17.33
CA CYS A 173 10.34 -2.02 16.91
C CYS A 173 10.49 -1.75 15.41
N ILE A 174 9.72 -2.46 14.56
CA ILE A 174 9.73 -2.26 13.11
C ILE A 174 9.33 -0.83 12.76
N GLY A 175 8.23 -0.33 13.34
CA GLY A 175 7.76 1.04 13.11
C GLY A 175 8.74 2.11 13.56
N SER A 176 9.38 1.92 14.73
CA SER A 176 10.39 2.86 15.24
C SER A 176 11.64 2.90 14.37
N LEU A 177 12.12 1.74 13.93
CA LEU A 177 13.27 1.64 13.02
C LEU A 177 12.96 2.27 11.66
N ALA A 178 11.77 2.02 11.10
CA ALA A 178 11.30 2.61 9.86
C ALA A 178 11.25 4.14 9.93
N GLY A 179 10.72 4.69 11.02
CA GLY A 179 10.70 6.14 11.26
C GLY A 179 12.10 6.75 11.32
N ILE A 180 13.04 6.11 12.02
CA ILE A 180 14.45 6.57 12.10
C ILE A 180 15.11 6.53 10.72
N ILE A 181 14.95 5.43 9.98
CA ILE A 181 15.52 5.27 8.63
C ILE A 181 14.97 6.34 7.68
N SER A 182 13.65 6.58 7.72
CA SER A 182 13.01 7.64 6.93
C SER A 182 13.60 9.01 7.25
N VAL A 183 13.68 9.38 8.54
CA VAL A 183 14.26 10.68 8.97
C VAL A 183 15.71 10.86 8.50
N LEU A 184 16.54 9.83 8.66
CA LEU A 184 17.93 9.86 8.21
C LEU A 184 18.04 9.95 6.68
N GLY A 185 17.14 9.27 5.95
CA GLY A 185 17.05 9.33 4.49
C GLY A 185 16.73 10.74 3.98
N PHE A 186 15.77 11.43 4.61
CA PHE A 186 15.48 12.82 4.30
C PHE A 186 16.69 13.74 4.52
N HIS A 187 17.46 13.52 5.59
CA HIS A 187 18.59 14.40 5.92
C HIS A 187 19.86 14.12 5.10
N PHE A 188 20.18 12.85 4.83
CA PHE A 188 21.44 12.46 4.21
C PHE A 188 21.27 11.88 2.80
N LEU A 189 20.28 11.03 2.58
CA LEU A 189 20.18 10.29 1.32
C LEU A 189 19.63 11.14 0.18
N THR A 190 18.59 11.94 0.44
CA THR A 190 18.00 12.87 -0.54
C THR A 190 19.02 13.83 -1.16
N PRO A 191 19.86 14.57 -0.37
CA PRO A 191 20.87 15.45 -0.96
C PRO A 191 21.99 14.68 -1.67
N LEU A 192 22.31 13.45 -1.25
CA LEU A 192 23.26 12.59 -1.95
C LEU A 192 22.70 12.12 -3.31
N LEU A 193 21.44 11.69 -3.36
CA LEU A 193 20.77 11.26 -4.59
C LEU A 193 20.70 12.39 -5.62
N ALA A 194 20.37 13.61 -5.16
CA ALA A 194 20.33 14.79 -6.01
C ALA A 194 21.72 15.20 -6.52
N SER A 195 22.75 15.16 -5.68
CA SER A 195 24.10 15.64 -6.05
C SER A 195 24.97 14.63 -6.79
N LYS A 196 24.83 13.33 -6.53
CA LYS A 196 25.68 12.27 -7.09
C LYS A 196 25.00 11.48 -8.20
N LEU A 197 23.68 11.26 -8.10
CA LEU A 197 22.92 10.44 -9.05
C LEU A 197 21.99 11.27 -9.93
N ASN A 198 21.89 12.59 -9.68
CA ASN A 198 21.00 13.50 -10.40
C ASN A 198 19.53 13.04 -10.40
N ILE A 199 19.11 12.36 -9.32
CA ILE A 199 17.72 11.93 -9.11
C ILE A 199 17.07 12.98 -8.21
N GLN A 200 16.06 13.67 -8.75
CA GLN A 200 15.29 14.68 -8.05
C GLN A 200 14.13 14.01 -7.31
N ASP A 201 14.37 13.54 -6.08
CA ASP A 201 13.31 13.07 -5.19
C ASP A 201 12.77 14.26 -4.40
N THR A 202 11.89 15.05 -5.02
CA THR A 202 11.35 16.29 -4.45
C THR A 202 10.50 16.04 -3.20
N CYS A 203 9.99 14.82 -3.08
CA CYS A 203 8.94 14.42 -2.15
C CYS A 203 9.45 13.45 -1.08
N GLY A 204 10.66 12.93 -1.28
CA GLY A 204 11.28 11.93 -0.43
C GLY A 204 10.56 10.59 -0.46
N VAL A 205 9.92 10.25 -1.58
CA VAL A 205 9.21 8.97 -1.78
C VAL A 205 10.14 7.81 -1.49
N HIS A 206 11.41 7.94 -1.85
CA HIS A 206 12.39 6.90 -1.58
C HIS A 206 12.59 6.67 -0.08
N ASN A 207 12.59 7.72 0.74
CA ASN A 207 12.82 7.61 2.18
C ASN A 207 11.55 7.22 2.95
N LEU A 208 10.38 7.58 2.43
CA LEU A 208 9.09 7.33 3.06
C LEU A 208 8.49 5.96 2.69
N HIS A 209 8.57 5.60 1.42
CA HIS A 209 7.95 4.37 0.89
C HIS A 209 9.00 3.34 0.50
N GLY A 210 10.06 3.76 -0.20
CA GLY A 210 11.09 2.85 -0.69
C GLY A 210 11.85 2.12 0.41
N LEU A 211 12.59 2.85 1.24
CA LEU A 211 13.39 2.26 2.33
C LEU A 211 12.52 1.55 3.38
N PRO A 212 11.41 2.14 3.87
CA PRO A 212 10.54 1.46 4.82
C PRO A 212 9.82 0.24 4.23
N GLY A 213 9.47 0.27 2.93
CA GLY A 213 8.90 -0.88 2.22
C GLY A 213 9.88 -2.05 2.09
N ILE A 214 11.14 -1.77 1.77
CA ILE A 214 12.21 -2.79 1.75
C ILE A 214 12.41 -3.37 3.15
N LEU A 215 12.47 -2.52 4.18
CA LEU A 215 12.57 -2.97 5.57
C LEU A 215 11.39 -3.86 5.96
N GLY A 216 10.17 -3.47 5.58
CA GLY A 216 8.96 -4.26 5.78
C GLY A 216 9.04 -5.62 5.10
N GLY A 217 9.39 -5.68 3.82
CA GLY A 217 9.53 -6.94 3.08
C GLY A 217 10.52 -7.91 3.74
N ILE A 218 11.67 -7.41 4.18
CA ILE A 218 12.66 -8.23 4.93
C ILE A 218 12.08 -8.68 6.27
N ALA A 219 11.44 -7.78 7.02
CA ALA A 219 10.80 -8.12 8.30
C ALA A 219 9.71 -9.18 8.13
N GLY A 220 8.90 -9.10 7.06
CA GLY A 220 7.87 -10.08 6.72
C GLY A 220 8.44 -11.48 6.47
N ILE A 221 9.55 -11.58 5.72
CA ILE A 221 10.25 -12.86 5.50
C ILE A 221 10.70 -13.45 6.84
N VAL A 222 11.37 -12.65 7.68
CA VAL A 222 11.91 -13.11 8.98
C VAL A 222 10.79 -13.54 9.93
N VAL A 223 9.74 -12.73 10.05
CA VAL A 223 8.60 -13.01 10.93
C VAL A 223 7.88 -14.28 10.49
N THR A 224 7.67 -14.46 9.19
CA THR A 224 7.01 -15.65 8.63
C THR A 224 7.82 -16.90 8.94
N ALA A 225 9.14 -16.87 8.69
CA ALA A 225 10.03 -18.00 8.97
C ALA A 225 10.01 -18.41 10.46
N VAL A 226 10.09 -17.44 11.38
CA VAL A 226 10.05 -17.72 12.83
C VAL A 226 8.68 -18.25 13.27
N LYS A 227 7.58 -17.73 12.70
CA LYS A 227 6.24 -18.17 13.04
C LYS A 227 5.98 -19.61 12.59
N GLU A 228 6.49 -19.98 11.42
CA GLU A 228 6.43 -21.34 10.90
C GLU A 228 7.15 -22.33 11.83
N GLU A 229 8.39 -22.05 12.23
CA GLU A 229 9.16 -22.89 13.16
C GLU A 229 8.45 -23.10 14.51
N VAL A 230 7.89 -22.04 15.08
CA VAL A 230 7.16 -22.09 16.36
C VAL A 230 5.84 -22.86 16.23
N SER A 231 5.17 -22.77 15.08
CA SER A 231 3.91 -23.48 14.83
C SER A 231 4.13 -24.99 14.68
N ILE A 232 5.21 -25.39 13.99
CA ILE A 232 5.61 -26.79 13.83
C ILE A 232 5.99 -27.37 15.20
N SER A 233 6.82 -26.66 15.97
CA SER A 233 7.24 -27.11 17.31
C SER A 233 6.05 -27.32 18.26
N ARG A 234 5.07 -26.41 18.26
CA ARG A 234 3.84 -26.57 19.06
C ARG A 234 2.97 -27.72 18.59
N THR A 235 2.88 -27.92 17.28
CA THR A 235 2.09 -29.01 16.69
C THR A 235 2.71 -30.36 17.05
N VAL A 236 4.02 -30.53 16.85
CA VAL A 236 4.76 -31.75 17.23
C VAL A 236 4.62 -32.03 18.73
N GLN A 237 4.79 -31.01 19.58
CA GLN A 237 4.61 -31.19 21.01
C GLN A 237 3.19 -31.64 21.37
N LYS A 238 2.16 -31.01 20.78
CA LYS A 238 0.75 -31.38 20.99
C LYS A 238 0.46 -32.82 20.56
N TYR A 239 1.05 -33.31 19.48
CA TYR A 239 0.88 -34.72 19.08
C TYR A 239 1.62 -35.68 20.01
N SER A 240 2.83 -35.34 20.49
CA SER A 240 3.55 -36.17 21.47
C SER A 240 2.74 -36.38 22.76
N ILE A 241 2.22 -35.31 23.37
CA ILE A 241 1.38 -35.45 24.58
C ILE A 241 0.04 -36.15 24.32
N LEU A 242 -0.58 -35.96 23.14
CA LEU A 242 -1.81 -36.68 22.78
C LEU A 242 -1.56 -38.17 22.55
N SER A 243 -0.40 -38.54 22.01
CA SER A 243 -0.01 -39.95 21.82
C SER A 243 0.23 -40.69 23.14
N GLU A 244 0.80 -40.00 24.15
CA GLU A 244 0.94 -40.53 25.52
C GLU A 244 -0.40 -40.66 26.24
N LEU A 245 -1.33 -39.71 26.04
CA LEU A 245 -2.60 -39.68 26.76
C LEU A 245 -3.69 -40.58 26.17
N TYR A 246 -3.61 -40.96 24.89
CA TYR A 246 -4.72 -41.65 24.20
C TYR A 246 -4.36 -42.98 23.53
N GLN A 247 -3.12 -43.49 23.62
CA GLN A 247 -2.68 -44.73 22.94
C GLN A 247 -3.16 -44.80 21.47
N ILE A 248 -2.92 -43.74 20.70
CA ILE A 248 -3.31 -43.68 19.28
C ILE A 248 -2.42 -44.67 18.47
N PRO A 249 -2.99 -45.54 17.61
CA PRO A 249 -2.20 -46.46 16.79
C PRO A 249 -1.24 -45.73 15.85
N GLU A 250 -0.09 -46.34 15.58
CA GLU A 250 1.09 -45.69 14.99
C GLU A 250 0.99 -45.26 13.51
N GLU A 251 -0.20 -45.33 12.91
CA GLU A 251 -0.40 -45.15 11.47
C GLU A 251 -0.73 -43.69 11.06
N GLU A 252 -0.90 -42.78 12.03
CA GLU A 252 -1.33 -41.38 11.82
C GLU A 252 -0.32 -40.34 12.36
N LYS A 253 0.96 -40.71 12.56
CA LYS A 253 2.02 -39.74 12.86
C LYS A 253 2.41 -39.00 11.57
N PRO A 254 2.53 -37.66 11.56
CA PRO A 254 3.11 -36.96 10.43
C PRO A 254 4.53 -37.47 10.23
N HIS A 255 4.85 -37.95 9.04
CA HIS A 255 6.23 -38.31 8.69
C HIS A 255 7.15 -37.12 8.98
N GLU A 256 8.23 -37.36 9.72
CA GLU A 256 9.36 -36.43 9.82
C GLU A 256 9.74 -36.00 8.40
N ILE A 257 9.44 -34.75 8.04
CA ILE A 257 10.03 -34.13 6.86
C ILE A 257 11.47 -33.84 7.26
N HIS A 258 12.32 -34.83 7.01
CA HIS A 258 13.76 -34.71 7.15
C HIS A 258 14.20 -33.57 6.23
N SER A 259 14.69 -32.49 6.83
CA SER A 259 15.17 -31.28 6.17
C SER A 259 16.45 -31.57 5.37
N ASN A 260 16.38 -32.36 4.30
CA ASN A 260 17.48 -32.63 3.37
C ASN A 260 16.90 -32.98 1.99
N ASN A 261 16.33 -32.00 1.29
CA ASN A 261 16.35 -31.85 -0.17
C ASN A 261 15.54 -30.62 -0.56
N TYR A 262 16.18 -29.45 -0.52
CA TYR A 262 15.92 -28.46 -1.55
C TYR A 262 16.86 -28.83 -2.69
N ASP A 263 16.36 -29.56 -3.70
CA ASP A 263 16.83 -29.46 -5.09
C ASP A 263 15.95 -30.28 -6.03
N GLU A 264 15.66 -29.66 -7.19
CA GLU A 264 15.11 -30.20 -8.43
C GLU A 264 13.78 -30.98 -8.36
N HIS A 265 12.66 -30.26 -8.59
CA HIS A 265 11.54 -30.64 -9.48
C HIS A 265 10.28 -29.82 -9.11
N ARG A 266 10.31 -28.51 -9.40
CA ARG A 266 9.08 -27.71 -9.56
C ARG A 266 9.26 -26.59 -10.57
N PHE A 267 9.93 -26.94 -11.67
CA PHE A 267 10.14 -26.11 -12.85
C PHE A 267 9.70 -26.83 -14.12
N GLU A 268 8.72 -27.72 -14.04
CA GLU A 268 7.91 -28.15 -15.19
C GLU A 268 6.51 -28.42 -14.63
N ASP A 269 5.60 -27.44 -14.76
CA ASP A 269 4.13 -27.60 -14.81
C ASP A 269 3.46 -26.22 -14.76
N THR A 270 3.88 -25.31 -15.64
CA THR A 270 3.01 -24.22 -16.16
C THR A 270 3.67 -23.61 -17.40
N MET A 271 3.55 -24.31 -18.52
CA MET A 271 3.37 -23.71 -19.84
C MET A 271 2.01 -24.14 -20.36
#